data_AF-A0A0E0LT03-F1
#
_entry.id   AF-A0A0E0LT03-F1
#
_cell.length_a   1.000
_cell.length_b   1.000
_cell.length_c   1.000
_cell.angle_alpha   90.00
_cell.angle_beta   90.00
_cell.angle_gamma   90.00
#
_symmetry.space_group_name_H-M   'P 1'
#
loop_
_entity.id
_entity.type
_entity.pdbx_description
1 polymer ?
#
loop_
_entity_poly.entity_id
_entity_poly.type
_entity_poly.pdbx_seq_one_letter_code
_entity_poly.pdbx_strand_id
1 'polypeptide(L)'
;MAGVVGLLAMAVVREAGAKLGAAIGEQVMMLCGFKEDLEEMKDTLESMATVLKDAERRSVTEESVLLWLKRLKNAAYDISDMLDEFQDKSKSATAGKSA
;
A
#
# COMPACT_ATOMS: atom_id res chain seq x y z
N MET A 1 51.73 -14.97 0.23
CA MET A 1 50.56 -15.46 -0.55
C MET A 1 49.37 -14.50 -0.39
N ALA A 2 49.43 -13.29 -0.95
CA ALA A 2 48.36 -12.28 -0.80
C ALA A 2 47.40 -12.19 -2.01
N GLY A 3 47.76 -12.78 -3.16
CA GLY A 3 47.02 -12.58 -4.42
C GLY A 3 45.69 -13.31 -4.52
N VAL A 4 45.57 -14.54 -4.01
CA VAL A 4 44.35 -15.36 -4.21
C VAL A 4 43.27 -15.08 -3.17
N VAL A 5 43.66 -14.88 -1.90
CA VAL A 5 42.72 -14.57 -0.81
C VAL A 5 42.00 -13.24 -1.04
N GLY A 6 42.71 -12.21 -1.54
CA GLY A 6 42.12 -10.92 -1.87
C GLY A 6 41.08 -11.01 -3.00
N LEU A 7 41.32 -11.84 -4.02
CA LEU A 7 40.38 -12.05 -5.12
C LEU A 7 39.10 -12.74 -4.68
N LEU A 8 39.20 -13.76 -3.82
CA LEU A 8 38.04 -14.45 -3.26
C LEU A 8 37.21 -13.50 -2.37
N ALA A 9 37.86 -12.71 -1.52
CA ALA A 9 37.18 -11.73 -0.68
C ALA A 9 36.42 -10.67 -1.52
N MET A 10 37.06 -10.15 -2.57
CA MET A 10 36.42 -9.17 -3.47
C MET A 10 35.23 -9.75 -4.23
N ALA A 11 35.32 -11.01 -4.67
CA ALA A 11 34.21 -11.70 -5.34
C ALA A 11 33.00 -11.83 -4.41
N VAL A 12 33.22 -12.22 -3.15
CA VAL A 12 32.15 -12.32 -2.14
C VAL A 12 31.53 -10.96 -1.85
N VAL A 13 32.33 -9.90 -1.70
CA VAL A 13 31.82 -8.52 -1.49
C VAL A 13 30.98 -8.05 -2.67
N ARG A 14 31.42 -8.31 -3.91
CA ARG A 14 30.66 -7.96 -5.11
C ARG A 14 29.33 -8.70 -5.19
N GLU A 15 29.34 -10.00 -4.92
CA GLU A 15 28.13 -10.84 -4.89
C GLU A 15 27.16 -10.36 -3.81
N ALA A 16 27.66 -10.07 -2.61
CA ALA A 16 26.86 -9.49 -1.53
C ALA A 16 26.26 -8.13 -1.91
N GLY A 17 27.05 -7.26 -2.55
CA GLY A 17 26.59 -5.96 -3.05
C GLY A 17 25.52 -6.09 -4.13
N ALA A 18 25.67 -7.04 -5.06
CA ALA A 18 24.68 -7.30 -6.10
C ALA A 18 23.35 -7.81 -5.52
N LYS A 19 23.42 -8.77 -4.59
CA LYS A 19 22.24 -9.28 -3.86
C LYS A 19 21.54 -8.19 -3.07
N LEU A 20 22.31 -7.34 -2.38
CA LEU A 20 21.76 -6.22 -1.64
C LEU A 20 21.08 -5.20 -2.57
N GLY A 21 21.71 -4.87 -3.70
CA GLY A 21 21.12 -3.99 -4.71
C GLY A 21 19.81 -4.54 -5.27
N ALA A 22 19.75 -5.83 -5.58
CA ALA A 22 18.52 -6.49 -6.04
C ALA A 22 17.41 -6.44 -4.97
N ALA A 23 17.74 -6.78 -3.71
CA ALA A 23 16.77 -6.76 -2.62
C ALA A 23 16.24 -5.35 -2.29
N ILE A 24 17.08 -4.32 -2.43
CA ILE A 24 16.65 -2.92 -2.29
C ILE A 24 15.75 -2.52 -3.47
N GLY A 25 16.14 -2.87 -4.70
CA GLY A 25 15.35 -2.57 -5.89
C GLY A 25 13.95 -3.18 -5.84
N GLU A 26 13.84 -4.44 -5.40
CA GLU A 26 12.56 -5.13 -5.21
C GLU A 26 11.67 -4.44 -4.17
N GLN A 27 12.24 -4.07 -3.01
CA GLN A 27 11.51 -3.36 -1.96
C GLN A 27 11.04 -1.97 -2.42
N VAL A 28 11.89 -1.22 -3.14
CA VAL A 28 11.52 0.10 -3.68
C VAL A 28 10.41 -0.04 -4.71
N MET A 29 10.50 -1.00 -5.62
CA MET A 29 9.47 -1.26 -6.62
C MET A 29 8.12 -1.60 -5.96
N MET A 30 8.13 -2.44 -4.92
CA MET A 30 6.93 -2.79 -4.16
C MET A 30 6.31 -1.56 -3.48
N LEU A 31 7.12 -0.72 -2.84
CA LEU A 31 6.64 0.51 -2.19
C LEU A 31 6.09 1.53 -3.21
N CYS A 32 6.75 1.68 -4.36
CA CYS A 32 6.27 2.54 -5.44
C CYS A 32 4.93 2.04 -6.00
N GLY A 33 4.81 0.75 -6.32
CA GLY A 33 3.55 0.17 -6.81
C GLY A 33 2.42 0.30 -5.79
N PHE A 34 2.70 0.02 -4.51
CA PHE A 34 1.70 0.21 -3.45
C PHE A 34 1.22 1.66 -3.32
N LYS A 35 2.11 2.64 -3.50
CA LYS A 35 1.73 4.06 -3.51
C LYS A 35 0.81 4.38 -4.69
N GLU A 36 1.14 3.88 -5.88
CA GLU A 36 0.34 4.07 -7.09
C GLU A 36 -1.06 3.46 -6.91
N ASP A 37 -1.17 2.25 -6.36
CA ASP A 37 -2.45 1.59 -6.07
C ASP A 37 -3.34 2.42 -5.12
N LEU A 38 -2.74 3.02 -4.07
CA LEU A 38 -3.47 3.89 -3.14
C LEU A 38 -3.95 5.19 -3.79
N GLU A 39 -3.16 5.74 -4.72
CA GLU A 39 -3.51 6.95 -5.48
C GLU A 39 -4.67 6.66 -6.44
N GLU A 40 -4.65 5.53 -7.15
CA GLU A 40 -5.76 5.09 -8.01
C GLU A 40 -7.05 4.82 -7.20
N MET A 41 -6.93 4.20 -6.02
CA MET A 41 -8.07 3.99 -5.14
C MET A 41 -8.67 5.32 -4.68
N LYS A 42 -7.84 6.32 -4.35
CA LYS A 42 -8.29 7.66 -3.98
C LYS A 42 -9.07 8.33 -5.13
N ASP A 43 -8.52 8.31 -6.35
CA ASP A 43 -9.17 8.92 -7.51
C ASP A 43 -10.50 8.25 -7.86
N THR A 44 -10.57 6.93 -7.68
CA THR A 44 -11.82 6.16 -7.81
C THR A 44 -12.87 6.62 -6.80
N LEU A 45 -12.49 6.74 -5.52
CA LEU A 45 -13.40 7.19 -4.46
C LEU A 45 -13.88 8.63 -4.68
N GLU A 46 -13.00 9.53 -5.15
CA GLU A 46 -13.38 10.90 -5.52
C GLU A 46 -14.38 10.92 -6.68
N SER A 47 -14.14 10.10 -7.71
CA SER A 47 -15.08 9.93 -8.83
C SER A 47 -16.44 9.45 -8.35
N MET A 48 -16.49 8.50 -7.41
CA MET A 48 -17.72 8.02 -6.81
C MET A 48 -18.44 9.12 -6.01
N ALA A 49 -17.70 9.97 -5.30
CA ALA A 49 -18.27 11.10 -4.56
C ALA A 49 -19.03 12.09 -5.47
N THR A 50 -18.59 12.26 -6.73
CA THR A 50 -19.28 13.14 -7.69
C THR A 50 -20.66 12.61 -8.09
N VAL A 51 -20.81 11.30 -8.23
CA VAL A 51 -22.08 10.67 -8.66
C VAL A 51 -23.02 10.37 -7.48
N LEU A 52 -22.50 10.39 -6.25
CA LEU A 52 -23.24 10.06 -5.03
C LEU A 52 -24.46 10.94 -4.80
N LYS A 53 -24.39 12.25 -5.14
CA LYS A 53 -25.54 13.17 -4.98
C LYS A 53 -26.73 12.80 -5.87
N ASP A 54 -26.48 12.36 -7.10
CA ASP A 54 -27.56 11.90 -8.00
C ASP A 54 -28.09 10.54 -7.55
N ALA A 55 -27.18 9.63 -7.19
CA ALA A 55 -27.53 8.31 -6.68
C ALA A 55 -28.40 8.38 -5.41
N GLU A 56 -28.09 9.27 -4.47
CA GLU A 56 -28.85 9.47 -3.24
C GLU A 56 -30.30 9.88 -3.55
N ARG A 57 -30.50 10.82 -4.48
CA ARG A 57 -31.84 11.23 -4.91
C ARG A 57 -32.63 10.08 -5.53
N ARG A 58 -31.98 9.27 -6.38
CA ARG A 58 -32.61 8.11 -7.05
C ARG A 58 -32.93 6.97 -6.08
N SER A 59 -32.16 6.83 -5.01
CA SER A 59 -32.34 5.75 -4.01
C SER A 59 -33.69 5.78 -3.28
N VAL A 60 -34.39 6.92 -3.30
CA VAL A 60 -35.74 7.07 -2.72
C VAL A 60 -36.76 6.21 -3.45
N THR A 61 -36.60 6.03 -4.76
CA THR A 61 -37.56 5.34 -5.62
C THR A 61 -37.00 4.08 -6.26
N GLU A 62 -35.67 3.98 -6.39
CA GLU A 62 -34.99 2.85 -7.04
C GLU A 62 -34.28 1.97 -6.00
N GLU A 63 -34.89 0.83 -5.65
CA GLU A 63 -34.34 -0.11 -4.66
C GLU A 63 -32.95 -0.65 -5.03
N SER A 64 -32.67 -0.81 -6.33
CA SER A 64 -31.36 -1.23 -6.83
C SER A 64 -30.27 -0.21 -6.52
N VAL A 65 -30.58 1.09 -6.64
CA VAL A 65 -29.67 2.19 -6.31
C VAL A 65 -29.46 2.26 -4.79
N LEU A 66 -30.52 2.09 -4.00
CA LEU A 66 -30.41 2.01 -2.54
C LEU A 66 -29.52 0.84 -2.09
N LEU A 67 -29.67 -0.34 -2.69
CA LEU A 67 -28.84 -1.50 -2.39
C LEU A 67 -27.37 -1.24 -2.76
N TRP A 68 -27.12 -0.63 -3.93
CA TRP A 68 -25.77 -0.29 -4.36
C TRP A 68 -25.10 0.72 -3.40
N LEU A 69 -25.81 1.77 -2.98
CA LEU A 69 -25.30 2.74 -2.01
C LEU A 69 -24.98 2.12 -0.64
N LYS A 70 -25.80 1.17 -0.17
CA LYS A 70 -25.50 0.42 1.07
C LYS A 70 -24.20 -0.38 0.95
N ARG A 71 -23.99 -1.04 -0.19
CA ARG A 71 -22.75 -1.80 -0.45
C ARG A 71 -21.54 -0.88 -0.56
N LEU A 72 -21.68 0.24 -1.25
CA LEU A 72 -20.63 1.24 -1.35
C LEU A 72 -20.22 1.78 0.03
N LYS A 73 -21.20 2.12 0.87
CA LYS A 73 -20.96 2.56 2.23
C LYS A 73 -20.18 1.53 3.05
N ASN A 74 -20.57 0.25 2.96
CA ASN A 74 -19.85 -0.81 3.67
C ASN A 74 -18.40 -0.95 3.17
N ALA A 75 -18.18 -0.98 1.85
CA ALA A 75 -16.84 -1.04 1.29
C ALA A 75 -15.96 0.15 1.69
N ALA A 76 -16.54 1.36 1.78
CA ALA A 76 -15.81 2.54 2.25
C ALA A 76 -15.37 2.41 3.73
N TYR A 77 -16.20 1.79 4.58
CA TYR A 77 -15.79 1.49 5.97
C TYR A 77 -14.70 0.43 6.01
N ASP A 78 -14.83 -0.65 5.23
CA ASP A 78 -13.79 -1.70 5.18
C ASP A 78 -12.43 -1.10 4.77
N ILE A 79 -12.41 -0.17 3.80
CA ILE A 79 -11.20 0.55 3.39
C ILE A 79 -10.68 1.45 4.51
N SER A 80 -11.55 2.19 5.20
CA SER A 80 -11.15 3.05 6.32
C SER A 80 -10.50 2.25 7.45
N ASP A 81 -11.13 1.14 7.85
CA ASP A 81 -10.64 0.28 8.93
C ASP A 81 -9.27 -0.33 8.56
N MET A 82 -9.09 -0.78 7.30
CA MET A 82 -7.79 -1.26 6.81
C MET A 82 -6.70 -0.19 6.84
N LEU A 83 -7.03 1.06 6.48
CA LEU A 83 -6.08 2.17 6.51
C LEU A 83 -5.72 2.58 7.94
N ASP A 84 -6.68 2.57 8.86
CA ASP A 84 -6.46 2.84 10.28
C ASP A 84 -5.56 1.77 10.91
N GLU A 85 -5.80 0.48 10.62
CA GLU A 85 -4.92 -0.61 11.04
C GLU A 85 -3.48 -0.46 10.53
N PHE A 86 -3.31 -0.01 9.27
CA PHE A 86 -2.00 0.24 8.69
C PHE A 86 -1.28 1.38 9.43
N GLN A 87 -1.98 2.47 9.70
CA GLN A 87 -1.42 3.62 10.43
C GLN A 87 -1.06 3.26 11.88
N ASP A 88 -1.85 2.44 12.56
CA ASP A 88 -1.55 2.05 13.94
C ASP A 88 -0.41 1.05 14.07
N LYS A 89 -0.25 0.13 13.10
CA LYS A 89 0.94 -0.74 13.03
C LYS A 89 2.23 0.07 12.81
N SER A 90 2.16 1.21 12.13
CA SER A 90 3.32 2.11 11.98
C SER A 90 3.72 2.79 13.30
N LYS A 91 2.76 3.06 14.21
CA LYS A 91 3.02 3.72 15.49
C LYS A 91 3.63 2.77 16.52
N SER A 92 3.17 1.53 16.61
CA SER A 92 3.69 0.56 17.60
C SER A 92 5.13 0.09 17.31
N ALA A 93 5.59 0.15 16.06
CA ALA A 93 6.98 -0.13 15.69
C ALA A 93 7.99 0.93 16.19
N THR A 94 7.52 2.12 16.61
CA THR A 94 8.40 3.22 17.09
C THR A 94 8.44 3.36 18.61
N ALA A 95 7.63 2.61 19.37
CA ALA A 95 7.56 2.71 20.83
C ALA A 95 8.31 1.59 21.59
N GLY A 96 8.81 0.56 20.89
CA GLY A 96 9.43 -0.62 21.51
C GLY A 96 10.95 -0.60 21.68
N LYS A 97 11.60 0.56 21.51
CA LYS A 97 13.07 0.69 21.60
C LYS A 97 13.48 1.71 22.66
N SER A 98 12.90 1.61 23.86
CA SER A 98 13.41 2.30 25.05
C SER A 98 12.94 1.57 26.32
N ALA A 99 13.60 0.45 26.63
CA ALA A 99 13.68 -0.12 27.97
C ALA A 99 14.95 -0.97 28.07
#